data_AF-A0A5J6VT63-F1
#
_entry.id   AF-A0A5J6VT63-F1
#
_cell.length_a   1.000
_cell.length_b   1.000
_cell.length_c   1.000
_cell.angle_alpha   90.00
_cell.angle_beta   90.00
_cell.angle_gamma   90.00
#
_symmetry.space_group_name_H-M   'P 1'
#
loop_
_entity.id
_entity.type
_entity.pdbx_description
1 polymer ?
#
loop_
_entity_poly.entity_id
_entity_poly.type
_entity_poly.pdbx_seq_one_letter_code
_entity_poly.pdbx_strand_id
1 'polypeptide(L)'
;MTGPELSEFLYRHRVSVIAGIIMVLLAAMGFFGYEKYQRHQVERAAVLYNELVDTLVAGQTSTARASADTLVHQYGHTPYAIFARFFLARMDSESNQIPATEAELNSVIQAKTAPRGLKGIATLSLARLYLDQKQPQKALDMLKVPDAAFATLQEEIQGDAYVALHQDGKAMRAYQAAIADLPAADPYRSYLQMKMANIGVAP
;
A
#
# COMPACT_ATOMS: atom_id res chain seq x y z
N MET A 1 -0.54 -48.63 -24.37
CA MET A 1 -1.68 -49.32 -23.74
C MET A 1 -2.73 -49.59 -24.81
N THR A 2 -2.98 -50.85 -25.12
CA THR A 2 -4.08 -51.26 -26.01
C THR A 2 -5.40 -51.17 -25.22
N GLY A 3 -6.53 -50.90 -25.91
CA GLY A 3 -7.86 -50.77 -25.30
C GLY A 3 -8.24 -51.83 -24.25
N PRO A 4 -7.97 -53.14 -24.45
CA PRO A 4 -8.30 -54.17 -23.47
C PRO A 4 -7.50 -54.07 -22.15
N GLU A 5 -6.21 -53.75 -22.17
CA GLU A 5 -5.40 -53.62 -20.94
C GLU A 5 -5.81 -52.44 -20.06
N LEU A 6 -6.27 -51.35 -20.67
CA LEU A 6 -6.80 -50.20 -19.94
C LEU A 6 -8.09 -50.58 -19.19
N SER A 7 -8.98 -51.33 -19.84
CA SER A 7 -10.24 -51.77 -19.24
C SER A 7 -10.02 -52.74 -18.06
N GLU A 8 -9.03 -53.63 -18.18
CA GLU A 8 -8.72 -54.59 -17.12
C GLU A 8 -8.08 -53.90 -15.89
N PHE A 9 -7.20 -52.92 -16.13
CA PHE A 9 -6.59 -52.09 -15.08
C PHE A 9 -7.63 -51.25 -14.33
N LEU A 10 -8.53 -50.58 -15.06
CA LEU A 10 -9.63 -49.79 -14.50
C LEU A 10 -10.61 -50.65 -13.71
N TYR A 11 -10.89 -51.87 -14.16
CA TYR A 11 -11.78 -52.78 -13.44
C TYR A 11 -11.15 -53.30 -12.14
N ARG A 12 -9.85 -53.61 -12.17
CA ARG A 12 -9.08 -54.09 -11.00
C ARG A 12 -8.87 -53.02 -9.94
N HIS A 13 -8.72 -51.75 -10.35
CA HIS A 13 -8.50 -50.60 -9.44
C HIS A 13 -9.68 -49.63 -9.37
N ARG A 14 -10.90 -50.07 -9.74
CA ARG A 14 -12.10 -49.23 -9.86
C ARG A 14 -12.38 -48.38 -8.62
N VAL A 15 -12.16 -48.94 -7.42
CA VAL A 15 -12.40 -48.24 -6.16
C VAL A 15 -11.39 -47.10 -5.96
N SER A 16 -10.10 -47.33 -6.25
CA SER A 16 -9.05 -46.31 -6.13
C SER A 16 -9.20 -45.21 -7.17
N VAL A 17 -9.61 -45.54 -8.40
CA VAL A 17 -9.88 -44.57 -9.46
C VAL A 17 -11.09 -43.70 -9.10
N ILE A 18 -12.18 -44.31 -8.63
CA ILE A 18 -13.38 -43.58 -8.18
C ILE A 18 -13.04 -42.68 -6.98
N ALA A 19 -12.30 -43.19 -5.99
CA ALA A 19 -11.88 -42.41 -4.82
C ALA A 19 -11.00 -41.21 -5.23
N GLY A 20 -10.07 -41.39 -6.16
CA GLY A 20 -9.26 -40.31 -6.72
C GLY A 20 -10.11 -39.24 -7.42
N ILE A 21 -11.09 -39.65 -8.23
CA ILE A 21 -12.01 -38.72 -8.91
C ILE A 21 -12.83 -37.93 -7.88
N ILE A 22 -13.39 -38.58 -6.86
CA ILE A 22 -14.17 -37.92 -5.81
C ILE A 22 -13.28 -36.90 -5.06
N MET A 23 -12.04 -37.26 -4.74
CA MET A 23 -11.11 -36.35 -4.07
C MET A 23 -10.86 -35.09 -4.92
N VAL A 24 -10.64 -35.25 -6.23
CA VAL A 24 -10.46 -34.11 -7.16
C VAL A 24 -11.72 -33.25 -7.23
N LEU A 25 -12.91 -33.85 -7.28
CA LEU A 25 -14.18 -33.10 -7.31
C LEU A 25 -14.41 -32.30 -6.02
N LEU A 26 -14.11 -32.87 -4.85
CA LEU A 26 -14.22 -32.16 -3.57
C LEU A 26 -13.22 -30.99 -3.49
N ALA A 27 -11.99 -31.20 -3.96
CA ALA A 27 -10.99 -30.13 -4.03
C ALA A 27 -11.44 -29.01 -4.98
N ALA A 28 -11.98 -29.36 -6.16
CA ALA A 28 -12.50 -28.40 -7.12
C ALA A 28 -13.70 -27.61 -6.56
N MET A 29 -14.67 -28.27 -5.91
CA MET A 29 -15.81 -27.61 -5.27
C MET A 29 -15.36 -26.65 -4.17
N GLY A 30 -14.39 -27.05 -3.35
CA GLY A 30 -13.79 -26.18 -2.34
C GLY A 30 -13.14 -24.94 -2.96
N PHE A 31 -12.38 -25.11 -4.05
CA PHE A 31 -11.75 -24.01 -4.77
C PHE A 31 -12.77 -23.04 -5.38
N PHE A 32 -13.75 -23.53 -6.14
CA PHE A 32 -14.78 -22.69 -6.76
C PHE A 32 -15.69 -22.01 -5.73
N GLY A 33 -16.03 -22.71 -4.64
CA GLY A 33 -16.79 -22.14 -3.53
C GLY A 33 -16.03 -20.99 -2.86
N TYR A 34 -14.73 -21.17 -2.61
CA TYR A 34 -13.86 -20.12 -2.07
C TYR A 34 -13.71 -18.93 -3.03
N GLU A 35 -13.54 -19.18 -4.32
CA GLU A 35 -13.43 -18.13 -5.34
C GLU A 35 -14.73 -17.29 -5.43
N LYS A 36 -15.89 -17.94 -5.43
CA LYS A 36 -17.18 -17.26 -5.42
C LYS A 36 -17.37 -16.41 -4.16
N TYR A 37 -17.00 -16.94 -3.00
CA TYR A 37 -17.04 -16.19 -1.74
C TYR A 37 -16.16 -14.96 -1.80
N GLN A 38 -14.91 -15.10 -2.28
CA GLN A 38 -13.99 -13.97 -2.46
C GLN A 38 -14.55 -12.89 -3.40
N ARG A 39 -15.16 -13.28 -4.53
CA ARG A 39 -15.79 -12.32 -5.45
C ARG A 39 -16.92 -11.52 -4.78
N HIS A 40 -17.81 -12.19 -4.03
CA HIS A 40 -18.87 -11.51 -3.29
C HIS A 40 -18.34 -10.57 -2.21
N GLN A 41 -17.23 -10.91 -1.55
CA GLN A 41 -16.61 -10.02 -0.57
C GLN A 41 -16.04 -8.77 -1.23
N VAL A 42 -15.42 -8.90 -2.40
CA VAL A 42 -14.92 -7.75 -3.18
C VAL A 42 -16.08 -6.87 -3.66
N GLU A 43 -17.19 -7.44 -4.12
CA GLU A 43 -18.39 -6.68 -4.53
C GLU A 43 -18.99 -5.89 -3.36
N ARG A 44 -19.14 -6.51 -2.18
CA ARG A 44 -19.67 -5.83 -0.98
C ARG A 44 -18.71 -4.74 -0.50
N ALA A 45 -17.41 -5.01 -0.52
CA ALA A 45 -16.39 -4.01 -0.19
C ALA A 45 -16.43 -2.83 -1.17
N ALA A 46 -16.71 -3.06 -2.45
CA ALA A 46 -16.87 -1.97 -3.43
C ALA A 46 -18.04 -1.05 -3.09
N VAL A 47 -19.20 -1.62 -2.73
CA VAL A 47 -20.38 -0.83 -2.32
C VAL A 47 -20.07 0.01 -1.09
N LEU A 48 -19.46 -0.60 -0.07
CA LEU A 48 -19.09 0.10 1.16
C LEU A 48 -18.01 1.17 0.93
N TYR A 49 -17.10 0.94 -0.02
CA TYR A 49 -16.13 1.95 -0.43
C TYR A 49 -16.78 3.14 -1.13
N ASN A 50 -17.79 2.90 -1.98
CA ASN A 50 -18.55 4.01 -2.58
C ASN A 50 -19.28 4.82 -1.50
N GLU A 51 -19.89 4.16 -0.51
CA GLU A 51 -20.51 4.84 0.64
C GLU A 51 -19.50 5.69 1.42
N LEU A 52 -18.30 5.16 1.68
CA LEU A 52 -17.20 5.92 2.29
C LEU A 52 -16.91 7.20 1.50
N VAL A 53 -16.75 7.09 0.18
CA VAL A 53 -16.44 8.24 -0.69
C VAL A 53 -17.58 9.25 -0.70
N ASP A 54 -18.83 8.80 -0.86
CA ASP A 54 -20.01 9.67 -0.92
C ASP A 54 -20.23 10.42 0.40
N THR A 55 -20.11 9.72 1.52
CA THR A 55 -20.25 10.30 2.86
C THR A 55 -19.11 11.26 3.18
N LEU A 56 -17.90 10.99 2.71
CA LEU A 56 -16.77 11.92 2.81
C LEU A 56 -17.03 13.21 2.04
N VAL A 57 -17.49 13.11 0.79
CA VAL A 57 -17.83 14.29 -0.04
C VAL A 57 -18.97 15.10 0.58
N ALA A 58 -19.92 14.42 1.24
CA ALA A 58 -21.02 15.05 1.97
C ALA A 58 -20.59 15.65 3.34
N GLY A 59 -19.32 15.55 3.74
CA GLY A 59 -18.82 16.04 5.03
C GLY A 59 -19.25 15.20 6.24
N GLN A 60 -19.78 14.00 6.02
CA GLN A 60 -20.24 13.08 7.06
C GLN A 60 -19.08 12.21 7.58
N THR A 61 -18.06 12.87 8.14
CA THR A 61 -16.78 12.27 8.51
C THR A 61 -16.89 11.05 9.45
N SER A 62 -17.86 11.05 10.37
CA SER A 62 -18.12 9.91 11.27
C SER A 62 -18.60 8.66 10.51
N THR A 63 -19.55 8.83 9.58
CA THR A 63 -20.08 7.74 8.74
C THR A 63 -19.02 7.21 7.79
N ALA A 64 -18.24 8.11 7.17
CA ALA A 64 -17.13 7.74 6.31
C ALA A 64 -16.09 6.91 7.07
N ARG A 65 -15.76 7.31 8.31
CA ARG A 65 -14.87 6.55 9.19
C ARG A 65 -15.41 5.16 9.52
N ALA A 66 -16.68 5.05 9.92
CA ALA A 66 -17.29 3.76 10.23
C ALA A 66 -17.27 2.79 9.03
N SER A 67 -17.46 3.33 7.82
CA SER A 67 -17.35 2.56 6.57
C SER A 67 -15.92 2.08 6.33
N ALA A 68 -14.93 2.95 6.57
CA ALA A 68 -13.52 2.61 6.46
C ALA A 68 -13.07 1.54 7.46
N ASP A 69 -13.44 1.69 8.73
CA ASP A 69 -13.17 0.70 9.78
C ASP A 69 -13.77 -0.66 9.40
N THR A 70 -15.00 -0.66 8.88
CA THR A 70 -15.68 -1.88 8.42
C THR A 70 -14.95 -2.52 7.24
N LEU A 71 -14.48 -1.73 6.26
CA LEU A 71 -13.65 -2.22 5.16
C LEU A 71 -12.35 -2.88 5.67
N VAL A 72 -11.67 -2.25 6.63
CA VAL A 72 -10.43 -2.76 7.19
C VAL A 72 -10.66 -4.06 7.98
N HIS A 73 -11.67 -4.10 8.84
CA HIS A 73 -11.92 -5.23 9.73
C HIS A 73 -12.61 -6.42 9.05
N GLN A 74 -13.62 -6.18 8.22
CA GLN A 74 -14.42 -7.24 7.60
C GLN A 74 -13.93 -7.63 6.21
N TYR A 75 -13.34 -6.68 5.48
CA TYR A 75 -12.93 -6.84 4.09
C TYR A 75 -11.42 -6.65 3.89
N GLY A 76 -10.62 -6.88 4.95
CA GLY A 76 -9.16 -6.64 4.97
C GLY A 76 -8.34 -7.34 3.88
N HIS A 77 -8.89 -8.38 3.24
CA HIS A 77 -8.27 -9.12 2.14
C HIS A 77 -8.55 -8.49 0.76
N THR A 78 -9.48 -7.54 0.68
CA THR A 78 -9.86 -6.86 -0.56
C THR A 78 -8.96 -5.65 -0.83
N PRO A 79 -8.80 -5.23 -2.10
CA PRO A 79 -8.07 -3.99 -2.42
C PRO A 79 -8.68 -2.75 -1.75
N TYR A 80 -10.00 -2.73 -1.54
CA TYR A 80 -10.71 -1.61 -0.92
C TYR A 80 -10.28 -1.35 0.53
N ALA A 81 -9.89 -2.39 1.27
CA ALA A 81 -9.33 -2.21 2.60
C ALA A 81 -8.04 -1.38 2.57
N ILE A 82 -7.17 -1.55 1.57
CA ILE A 82 -5.94 -0.74 1.46
C ILE A 82 -6.28 0.74 1.28
N PHE A 83 -7.25 1.07 0.44
CA PHE A 83 -7.70 2.46 0.28
C PHE A 83 -8.36 3.01 1.56
N ALA A 84 -9.15 2.20 2.26
CA ALA A 84 -9.72 2.57 3.55
C ALA A 84 -8.64 2.87 4.61
N ARG A 85 -7.53 2.12 4.64
CA ARG A 85 -6.39 2.40 5.53
C ARG A 85 -5.74 3.76 5.25
N PHE A 86 -5.54 4.11 3.97
CA PHE A 86 -5.04 5.45 3.61
C PHE A 86 -5.99 6.56 4.05
N PHE A 87 -7.29 6.33 3.92
CA PHE A 87 -8.31 7.26 4.39
C PHE A 87 -8.26 7.45 5.91
N LEU A 88 -8.23 6.36 6.67
CA LEU A 88 -8.09 6.40 8.14
C LEU A 88 -6.79 7.10 8.55
N ALA A 89 -5.66 6.77 7.92
CA ALA A 89 -4.38 7.41 8.19
C ALA A 89 -4.46 8.93 7.99
N ARG A 90 -5.12 9.39 6.92
CA ARG A 90 -5.32 10.83 6.69
C ARG A 90 -6.16 11.46 7.79
N MET A 91 -7.31 10.87 8.12
CA MET A 91 -8.19 11.39 9.17
C MET A 91 -7.49 11.47 10.53
N ASP A 92 -6.73 10.42 10.84
CA ASP A 92 -5.98 10.32 12.09
C ASP A 92 -4.87 11.36 12.14
N SER A 93 -4.18 11.59 11.03
CA SER A 93 -3.17 12.64 10.94
C SER A 93 -3.78 14.03 11.12
N GLU A 94 -4.91 14.32 10.46
CA GLU A 94 -5.64 15.59 10.58
C GLU A 94 -6.17 15.81 12.01
N SER A 95 -6.50 14.73 12.72
CA SER A 95 -6.95 14.75 14.12
C SER A 95 -5.79 14.64 15.14
N ASN A 96 -4.54 14.74 14.70
CA ASN A 96 -3.34 14.62 15.52
C ASN A 96 -3.20 13.26 16.25
N GLN A 97 -3.83 12.21 15.74
CA GLN A 97 -3.72 10.82 16.20
C GLN A 97 -2.55 10.12 15.49
N ILE A 98 -1.34 10.61 15.76
CA ILE A 98 -0.10 10.16 15.12
C ILE A 98 0.13 8.63 15.24
N PRO A 99 -0.07 7.98 16.41
CA PRO A 99 0.14 6.54 16.53
C PRO A 99 -0.80 5.71 15.64
N ALA A 100 -2.05 6.15 15.49
CA ALA A 100 -3.03 5.48 14.63
C ALA A 100 -2.66 5.64 13.14
N THR A 101 -2.22 6.85 12.76
CA THR A 101 -1.70 7.11 11.39
C THR A 101 -0.53 6.20 11.05
N GLU A 102 0.45 6.08 11.96
CA GLU A 102 1.61 5.21 11.80
C GLU A 102 1.21 3.74 11.66
N ALA A 103 0.24 3.28 12.47
CA ALA A 103 -0.24 1.91 12.42
C ALA A 103 -0.91 1.57 11.07
N GLU A 104 -1.73 2.49 10.53
CA GLU A 104 -2.41 2.29 9.26
C GLU A 104 -1.44 2.24 8.07
N LEU A 105 -0.49 3.18 8.01
CA LEU A 105 0.52 3.22 6.95
C LEU A 105 1.43 1.98 7.00
N ASN A 106 1.89 1.59 8.19
CA ASN A 106 2.68 0.37 8.36
C ASN A 106 1.91 -0.89 7.93
N SER A 107 0.61 -0.95 8.22
CA SER A 107 -0.24 -2.06 7.80
C SER A 107 -0.28 -2.18 6.27
N VAL A 108 -0.33 -1.06 5.54
CA VAL A 108 -0.27 -1.07 4.06
C VAL A 108 1.10 -1.54 3.55
N ILE A 109 2.20 -1.05 4.13
CA ILE A 109 3.57 -1.43 3.75
C ILE A 109 3.78 -2.94 3.90
N GLN A 110 3.28 -3.52 5.01
CA GLN A 110 3.43 -4.93 5.34
C GLN A 110 2.42 -5.85 4.62
N ALA A 111 1.32 -5.30 4.09
CA ALA A 111 0.28 -6.08 3.45
C ALA A 111 0.82 -6.84 2.22
N LYS A 112 0.67 -8.17 2.20
CA LYS A 112 1.14 -9.01 1.08
C LYS A 112 0.40 -8.73 -0.22
N THR A 113 -0.87 -8.35 -0.12
CA THR A 113 -1.77 -8.08 -1.25
C THR A 113 -1.67 -6.65 -1.78
N ALA A 114 -0.99 -5.74 -1.08
CA ALA A 114 -0.86 -4.36 -1.52
C ALA A 114 0.09 -4.25 -2.74
N PRO A 115 -0.33 -3.61 -3.84
CA PRO A 115 0.54 -3.30 -4.97
C PRO A 115 1.78 -2.52 -4.53
N ARG A 116 2.91 -2.75 -5.20
CA ARG A 116 4.19 -2.08 -4.88
C ARG A 116 4.06 -0.56 -4.86
N GLY A 117 3.34 0.02 -5.81
CA GLY A 117 3.10 1.47 -5.86
C GLY A 117 2.40 2.01 -4.60
N LEU A 118 1.37 1.31 -4.09
CA LEU A 118 0.69 1.70 -2.86
C LEU A 118 1.60 1.55 -1.63
N LYS A 119 2.46 0.53 -1.60
CA LYS A 119 3.49 0.43 -0.54
C LYS A 119 4.45 1.60 -0.59
N GLY A 120 4.92 1.99 -1.78
CA GLY A 120 5.78 3.16 -1.96
C GLY A 120 5.13 4.44 -1.45
N ILE A 121 3.86 4.68 -1.80
CA ILE A 121 3.10 5.83 -1.28
C ILE A 121 3.02 5.80 0.24
N ALA A 122 2.66 4.66 0.84
CA ALA A 122 2.59 4.52 2.30
C ALA A 122 3.94 4.78 2.99
N THR A 123 5.04 4.30 2.40
CA THR A 123 6.41 4.54 2.89
C THR A 123 6.76 6.03 2.86
N LEU A 124 6.48 6.72 1.75
CA LEU A 124 6.75 8.16 1.62
C LEU A 124 5.89 8.98 2.57
N SER A 125 4.60 8.64 2.70
CA SER A 125 3.68 9.26 3.66
C SER A 125 4.17 9.08 5.10
N LEU A 126 4.64 7.89 5.47
CA LEU A 126 5.16 7.62 6.80
C LEU A 126 6.49 8.34 7.06
N ALA A 127 7.37 8.44 6.05
CA ALA A 127 8.59 9.23 6.17
C ALA A 127 8.30 10.72 6.39
N ARG A 128 7.33 11.29 5.68
CA ARG A 128 6.87 12.67 5.90
C ARG A 128 6.26 12.87 7.30
N LEU A 129 5.42 11.93 7.74
CA LEU A 129 4.89 11.95 9.10
C LEU A 129 6.00 12.01 10.14
N TYR A 130 7.07 11.22 9.98
CA TYR A 130 8.22 11.28 10.89
C TYR A 130 8.96 12.63 10.84
N LEU A 131 9.04 13.30 9.68
CA LEU A 131 9.60 14.65 9.61
C LEU A 131 8.75 15.67 10.37
N ASP A 132 7.44 15.61 10.20
CA ASP A 132 6.49 16.49 10.93
C ASP A 132 6.59 16.27 12.45
N GLN A 133 6.88 15.03 12.87
CA GLN A 133 7.13 14.65 14.25
C GLN A 133 8.55 14.96 14.75
N LYS A 134 9.38 15.67 13.96
CA LYS A 134 10.78 15.99 14.27
C LYS A 134 11.63 14.73 14.53
N GLN A 135 11.34 13.65 13.81
CA GLN A 135 12.06 12.38 13.84
C GLN A 135 12.75 12.09 12.48
N PRO A 136 13.65 12.97 12.01
CA PRO A 136 14.24 12.85 10.67
C PRO A 136 15.06 11.57 10.46
N GLN A 137 15.65 11.01 11.51
CA GLN A 137 16.38 9.74 11.39
C GLN A 137 15.45 8.57 11.04
N LYS A 138 14.22 8.53 11.59
CA LYS A 138 13.25 7.50 11.22
C LYS A 138 12.78 7.67 9.78
N ALA A 139 12.60 8.90 9.32
CA ALA A 139 12.29 9.17 7.92
C ALA A 139 13.38 8.61 6.99
N LEU A 140 14.66 8.86 7.29
CA LEU A 140 15.78 8.27 6.54
C LEU A 140 15.79 6.75 6.59
N ASP A 141 15.46 6.15 7.74
CA ASP A 141 15.43 4.69 7.89
C ASP A 141 14.34 4.04 7.03
N MET A 142 13.19 4.69 6.86
CA MET A 142 12.11 4.26 5.96
C MET A 142 12.54 4.31 4.49
N LEU A 143 13.41 5.25 4.13
CA LEU A 143 13.81 5.55 2.76
C LEU A 143 15.16 4.95 2.35
N LYS A 144 15.60 3.89 3.03
CA LYS A 144 16.87 3.19 2.70
C LYS A 144 16.81 2.44 1.38
N VAL A 145 15.63 1.96 0.98
CA VAL A 145 15.45 1.18 -0.24
C VAL A 145 15.02 2.14 -1.35
N PRO A 146 15.79 2.31 -2.42
CA PRO A 146 15.39 3.15 -3.55
C PRO A 146 14.12 2.62 -4.22
N ASP A 147 13.16 3.51 -4.48
CA ASP A 147 12.02 3.22 -5.34
C ASP A 147 12.08 4.08 -6.61
N ALA A 148 12.46 3.45 -7.73
CA ALA A 148 12.60 4.14 -9.01
C ALA A 148 11.32 4.87 -9.46
N ALA A 149 10.14 4.38 -9.05
CA ALA A 149 8.87 5.04 -9.38
C ALA A 149 8.66 6.35 -8.61
N PHE A 150 9.36 6.53 -7.50
CA PHE A 150 9.23 7.68 -6.61
C PHE A 150 10.58 8.32 -6.26
N ALA A 151 11.60 8.12 -7.09
CA ALA A 151 12.98 8.53 -6.81
C ALA A 151 13.07 10.02 -6.43
N THR A 152 12.48 10.91 -7.23
CA THR A 152 12.44 12.35 -6.95
C THR A 152 11.84 12.68 -5.58
N LEU A 153 10.71 12.05 -5.22
CA LEU A 153 10.04 12.31 -3.93
C LEU A 153 10.83 11.74 -2.76
N GLN A 154 11.45 10.57 -2.95
CA GLN A 154 12.29 9.95 -1.94
C GLN A 154 13.52 10.82 -1.64
N GLU A 155 14.21 11.27 -2.68
CA GLU A 155 15.38 12.16 -2.56
C GLU A 155 15.01 13.51 -1.95
N GLU A 156 13.85 14.07 -2.29
CA GLU A 156 13.35 15.27 -1.62
C GLU A 156 13.17 15.06 -0.11
N ILE A 157 12.47 14.00 0.31
CA ILE A 157 12.19 13.72 1.72
C ILE A 157 13.51 13.44 2.47
N GLN A 158 14.46 12.76 1.83
CA GLN A 158 15.80 12.59 2.40
C GLN A 158 16.53 13.93 2.55
N GLY A 159 16.41 14.83 1.57
CA GLY A 159 16.91 16.20 1.66
C GLY A 159 16.33 16.94 2.86
N ASP A 160 15.01 16.92 3.04
CA ASP A 160 14.32 17.53 4.19
C ASP A 160 14.81 16.94 5.52
N ALA A 161 14.97 15.62 5.57
CA ALA A 161 15.49 14.94 6.75
C ALA A 161 16.92 15.38 7.09
N TYR A 162 17.78 15.54 6.08
CA TYR A 162 19.14 16.02 6.29
C TYR A 162 19.20 17.48 6.70
N VAL A 163 18.31 18.35 6.20
CA VAL A 163 18.19 19.73 6.68
C VAL A 163 17.80 19.74 8.16
N ALA A 164 16.80 18.95 8.56
CA ALA A 164 16.38 18.83 9.96
C ALA A 164 17.47 18.25 10.89
N LEU A 165 18.47 17.58 10.33
CA LEU A 165 19.64 17.06 11.04
C LEU A 165 20.87 17.98 10.98
N HIS A 166 20.77 19.16 10.38
CA HIS A 166 21.89 20.08 10.12
C HIS A 166 23.03 19.42 9.29
N GLN A 167 22.66 18.53 8.38
CA GLN A 167 23.58 17.81 7.48
C GLN A 167 23.51 18.39 6.06
N ASP A 168 23.77 19.69 5.94
CA ASP A 168 23.58 20.51 4.73
C ASP A 168 24.23 19.93 3.47
N GLY A 169 25.45 19.40 3.60
CA GLY A 169 26.16 18.75 2.48
C GLY A 169 25.50 17.46 1.98
N LYS A 170 24.71 16.77 2.82
CA LYS A 170 23.88 15.63 2.39
C LYS A 170 22.55 16.12 1.83
N ALA A 171 21.94 17.12 2.45
CA ALA A 171 20.71 17.74 1.96
C ALA A 171 20.86 18.30 0.54
N MET A 172 21.93 19.04 0.26
CA MET A 172 22.24 19.55 -1.07
C MET A 172 22.35 18.44 -2.11
N ARG A 173 23.03 17.33 -1.77
CA ARG A 173 23.19 16.20 -2.69
C ARG A 173 21.86 15.51 -2.98
N ALA A 174 21.02 15.32 -1.97
CA ALA A 174 19.70 14.71 -2.14
C ALA A 174 18.80 15.59 -3.03
N TYR A 175 18.74 16.91 -2.79
CA TYR A 175 17.98 17.80 -3.67
C TYR A 175 18.53 17.86 -5.09
N GLN A 176 19.85 17.82 -5.27
CA GLN A 176 20.45 17.74 -6.62
C GLN A 176 20.06 16.46 -7.34
N ALA A 177 20.04 15.31 -6.65
CA ALA A 177 19.58 14.05 -7.21
C ALA A 177 18.09 14.13 -7.61
N ALA A 178 17.23 14.64 -6.71
CA ALA A 178 15.81 14.85 -7.01
C ALA A 178 15.60 15.74 -8.25
N ILE A 179 16.37 16.82 -8.37
CA ILE A 179 16.33 17.74 -9.51
C ILE A 179 16.83 17.09 -10.80
N ALA A 180 17.85 16.24 -10.74
CA ALA A 180 18.45 15.62 -11.92
C ALA A 180 17.45 14.73 -12.69
N ASP A 181 16.51 14.11 -11.98
CA ASP A 181 15.48 13.23 -12.54
C ASP A 181 14.30 13.98 -13.16
N LEU A 182 14.23 15.31 -13.00
CA LEU A 182 13.14 16.14 -13.49
C LEU A 182 13.47 16.85 -14.81
N PRO A 183 12.52 16.92 -15.77
CA PRO A 183 12.65 17.77 -16.95
C PRO A 183 12.94 19.23 -16.58
N ALA A 184 13.69 19.94 -17.42
CA ALA A 184 14.08 21.33 -17.15
C ALA A 184 12.88 22.28 -17.00
N ALA A 185 11.77 22.01 -17.69
CA ALA A 185 10.54 22.80 -17.65
C ALA A 185 9.56 22.37 -16.53
N ASP A 186 9.90 21.37 -15.73
CA ASP A 186 9.01 20.89 -14.66
C ASP A 186 8.93 21.93 -13.53
N PRO A 187 7.73 22.44 -13.18
CA PRO A 187 7.57 23.41 -12.09
C PRO A 187 8.11 22.89 -10.73
N TYR A 188 8.12 21.58 -10.53
CA TYR A 188 8.64 20.95 -9.31
C TYR A 188 10.15 21.16 -9.15
N ARG A 189 10.86 21.30 -10.28
CA ARG A 189 12.29 21.61 -10.28
C ARG A 189 12.58 22.94 -9.58
N SER A 190 11.79 23.98 -9.87
CA SER A 190 11.92 25.30 -9.26
C SER A 190 11.67 25.25 -7.75
N TYR A 191 10.70 24.44 -7.32
CA TYR A 191 10.41 24.23 -5.91
C TYR A 191 11.58 23.57 -5.17
N LEU A 192 12.19 22.52 -5.73
CA LEU A 192 13.36 21.87 -5.14
C LEU A 192 14.59 22.77 -5.14
N GLN A 193 14.79 23.58 -6.18
CA GLN A 193 15.87 24.57 -6.23
C GLN A 193 15.74 25.61 -5.12
N MET A 194 14.51 26.06 -4.82
CA MET A 194 14.25 26.97 -3.70
C MET A 194 14.60 26.30 -2.36
N LYS A 195 14.18 25.05 -2.13
CA LYS A 195 14.55 24.31 -0.91
C LYS A 195 16.06 24.17 -0.77
N MET A 196 16.75 23.84 -1.86
CA MET A 196 18.21 23.72 -1.89
C MET A 196 18.91 25.04 -1.60
N ALA A 197 18.42 26.16 -2.16
CA ALA A 197 18.99 27.48 -1.91
C ALA A 197 18.87 27.90 -0.44
N ASN A 198 17.77 27.52 0.23
CA ASN A 198 17.52 27.88 1.63
C ASN A 198 18.46 27.19 2.64
N ILE A 199 19.14 26.09 2.26
CA ILE A 199 20.09 25.39 3.14
C ILE A 199 21.21 26.34 3.60
N GLY A 200 21.65 27.27 2.74
CA GLY A 200 22.71 28.25 3.04
C GLY A 200 22.24 29.58 3.62
N VAL A 201 20.94 29.76 3.87
CA VAL A 201 20.34 31.02 4.37
C VAL A 201 19.83 30.85 5.82
N ALA A 202 20.28 29.81 6.53
CA ALA A 202 19.95 29.66 7.95
C ALA A 202 20.39 30.93 8.73
N PRO A 203 19.53 31.51 9.59
CA PRO A 203 19.82 32.75 10.31
C PRO A 203 21.02 32.63 11.28
#